data_AF-A0A4Q7CIG1-F1
#
_entry.id   AF-A0A4Q7CIG1-F1
#
_cell.length_a   1.000
_cell.length_b   1.000
_cell.length_c   1.000
_cell.angle_alpha   90.00
_cell.angle_beta   90.00
_cell.angle_gamma   90.00
#
_symmetry.space_group_name_H-M   'P 1'
#
loop_
_entity.id
_entity.type
_entity.pdbx_description
1 polymer ?
#
loop_
_entity_poly.entity_id
_entity_poly.type
_entity_poly.pdbx_seq_one_letter_code
_entity_poly.pdbx_strand_id
1 'polypeptide(L)'
;DGVMLTNGPGDHEDVHEANEMIKDILEIVLIFGIYIGHQIFEIAQGATSFKMKFRHRGANHPVRDLATGKVALTSHNHGYA
;
A
#
# COMPACT_ATOMS: atom_id res chain seq x y z
N ASP A 1 10.40 17.94 1.89
CA ASP A 1 8.95 17.73 2.08
C ASP A 1 8.46 16.59 1.20
N GLY A 2 7.32 15.99 1.52
CA GLY A 2 6.77 14.84 0.80
C GLY A 2 5.31 14.58 1.17
N VAL A 3 4.67 13.68 0.44
CA VAL A 3 3.27 13.29 0.64
C VAL A 3 3.20 11.89 1.24
N MET A 4 2.40 11.74 2.28
CA MET A 4 2.16 10.46 2.93
C MET A 4 0.74 9.98 2.62
N LEU A 5 0.62 8.80 2.01
CA LEU A 5 -0.65 8.12 1.79
C LEU A 5 -0.89 7.19 2.98
N THR A 6 -1.86 7.56 3.83
CA THR A 6 -2.10 6.88 5.12
C THR A 6 -2.93 5.61 4.97
N ASN A 7 -3.16 4.92 6.09
CA ASN A 7 -4.05 3.76 6.18
C ASN A 7 -5.54 4.15 6.19
N GLY A 8 -6.43 3.20 5.93
CA GLY A 8 -7.89 3.39 5.93
C GLY A 8 -8.66 2.11 5.61
N PRO A 9 -9.99 2.06 5.85
CA PRO A 9 -10.83 0.92 5.45
C PRO A 9 -11.23 1.00 3.96
N GLY A 10 -11.78 -0.08 3.42
CA GLY A 10 -12.48 -0.06 2.12
C GLY A 10 -11.82 -0.91 1.03
N ASP A 11 -12.48 -0.93 -0.12
CA ASP A 11 -11.88 -1.35 -1.38
C ASP A 11 -11.21 -0.14 -2.02
N HIS A 12 -10.05 -0.34 -2.61
CA HIS A 12 -9.15 0.72 -3.09
C HIS A 12 -9.27 0.92 -4.59
N GLU A 13 -9.94 0.00 -5.29
CA GLU A 13 -10.37 0.19 -6.67
C GLU A 13 -11.41 1.33 -6.79
N ASP A 14 -12.13 1.65 -5.72
CA ASP A 14 -13.13 2.72 -5.67
C ASP A 14 -12.54 4.13 -5.49
N VAL A 15 -11.21 4.27 -5.32
CA VAL A 15 -10.55 5.56 -4.99
C VAL A 15 -9.92 6.19 -6.23
N HIS A 16 -10.73 6.41 -7.27
CA HIS A 16 -10.26 6.91 -8.57
C HIS A 16 -9.60 8.29 -8.49
N GLU A 17 -10.12 9.19 -7.65
CA GLU A 17 -9.60 10.56 -7.51
C GLU A 17 -8.16 10.58 -6.96
N ALA A 18 -7.81 9.61 -6.11
CA ALA A 18 -6.46 9.51 -5.58
C ALA A 18 -5.46 9.07 -6.64
N ASN A 19 -5.87 8.25 -7.62
CA ASN A 19 -4.98 7.76 -8.67
C ASN A 19 -4.52 8.88 -9.60
N GLU A 20 -5.42 9.79 -9.97
CA GLU A 20 -5.07 10.95 -10.80
C GLU A 20 -4.10 11.88 -10.06
N MET A 21 -4.43 12.22 -8.81
CA MET A 21 -3.58 13.06 -7.97
C MET A 21 -2.17 12.46 -7.81
N ILE A 22 -2.06 11.15 -7.56
CA ILE A 22 -0.74 10.49 -7.39
C ILE A 22 0.09 10.61 -8.66
N LYS A 23 -0.51 10.45 -9.85
CA LYS A 23 0.21 10.58 -11.13
C LYS A 23 0.78 11.98 -11.32
N ASP A 24 0.01 13.01 -10.95
CA ASP A 24 0.43 14.40 -11.09
C ASP A 24 1.59 14.78 -10.16
N ILE A 25 1.63 14.22 -8.94
CA ILE A 25 2.62 14.60 -7.93
C ILE A 25 3.87 13.70 -7.91
N LEU A 26 3.84 12.53 -8.56
CA LEU A 26 4.89 11.52 -8.47
C LEU A 26 6.26 12.03 -8.94
N GLU A 27 6.28 12.87 -9.97
CA GLU A 27 7.52 13.44 -10.52
C GLU A 27 8.03 14.66 -9.74
N ILE A 28 7.23 15.15 -8.79
CA ILE A 28 7.46 16.42 -8.10
C ILE A 28 7.93 16.20 -6.65
N VAL A 29 7.32 15.24 -5.94
CA VAL A 29 7.54 15.02 -4.51
C VAL A 29 7.66 13.56 -4.14
N LEU A 30 8.42 13.27 -3.07
CA LEU A 30 8.51 11.92 -2.50
C LEU A 30 7.15 11.48 -1.96
N ILE A 31 6.74 10.26 -2.32
CA ILE A 31 5.52 9.62 -1.81
C ILE A 31 5.89 8.45 -0.89
N PHE A 32 5.22 8.36 0.26
CA PHE A 32 5.31 7.20 1.15
C PHE A 32 3.92 6.66 1.48
N GLY A 33 3.64 5.41 1.07
CA GLY A 33 2.35 4.75 1.28
C GLY A 33 2.39 3.68 2.37
N ILE A 34 1.40 3.69 3.26
CA ILE A 34 1.20 2.63 4.27
C ILE A 34 -0.18 2.01 4.06
N TYR A 35 -0.25 0.67 4.12
CA TYR A 35 -1.50 -0.08 4.09
C TYR A 35 -2.29 0.19 2.80
N ILE A 36 -3.40 0.91 2.84
CA ILE A 36 -4.20 1.23 1.66
C ILE A 36 -3.48 2.25 0.78
N GLY A 37 -2.68 3.14 1.38
CA GLY A 37 -1.86 4.08 0.62
C GLY A 37 -0.80 3.39 -0.24
N HIS A 38 -0.32 2.22 0.18
CA HIS A 38 0.56 1.39 -0.66
C HIS A 38 -0.20 0.83 -1.87
N GLN A 39 -1.41 0.33 -1.66
CA GLN A 39 -2.21 -0.29 -2.72
C GLN A 39 -2.74 0.75 -3.73
N ILE A 40 -3.21 1.90 -3.27
CA ILE A 40 -3.64 3.01 -4.13
C ILE A 40 -2.47 3.47 -5.01
N PHE A 41 -1.26 3.56 -4.43
CA PHE A 41 -0.07 3.86 -5.21
C PHE A 41 0.18 2.82 -6.32
N GLU A 42 0.10 1.52 -6.00
CA GLU A 42 0.29 0.45 -6.98
C GLU A 42 -0.77 0.49 -8.10
N ILE A 43 -2.05 0.69 -7.75
CA ILE A 43 -3.13 0.85 -8.74
C ILE A 43 -2.89 2.07 -9.63
N ALA A 44 -2.45 3.21 -9.07
CA ALA A 44 -2.10 4.39 -9.85
C ALA A 44 -0.99 4.11 -10.87
N GLN A 45 -0.11 3.14 -10.60
CA GLN A 45 0.94 2.67 -11.51
C GLN A 45 0.49 1.53 -12.45
N GLY A 46 -0.80 1.15 -12.43
CA GLY A 46 -1.37 0.13 -13.32
C GLY A 46 -1.29 -1.30 -12.78
N ALA A 47 -0.98 -1.48 -11.50
CA ALA A 47 -1.14 -2.78 -10.85
C ALA A 47 -2.62 -3.12 -10.63
N THR A 48 -2.89 -4.39 -10.31
CA THR A 48 -4.22 -4.89 -9.97
C THR A 48 -4.24 -5.38 -8.54
N SER A 49 -5.41 -5.35 -7.91
CA SER A 49 -5.60 -5.87 -6.56
C SER A 49 -6.49 -7.11 -6.53
N PHE A 50 -6.48 -7.83 -5.43
CA PHE A 50 -7.46 -8.87 -5.16
C PHE A 50 -7.80 -9.00 -3.68
N LYS A 51 -9.01 -9.47 -3.42
CA LYS A 51 -9.47 -9.78 -2.06
C LYS A 51 -8.88 -11.10 -1.58
N MET A 52 -8.16 -11.06 -0.46
CA MET A 52 -7.54 -12.24 0.12
C MET A 52 -8.58 -13.17 0.76
N LYS A 53 -8.42 -14.49 0.56
CA LYS A 53 -9.25 -15.51 1.23
C LYS A 53 -9.06 -15.48 2.76
N PHE A 54 -7.80 -15.38 3.19
CA PHE A 54 -7.42 -15.24 4.59
C PHE A 54 -6.60 -13.98 4.74
N ARG A 55 -7.14 -13.04 5.50
CA ARG A 55 -6.59 -11.71 5.71
C ARG A 55 -5.34 -11.76 6.61
N HIS A 56 -4.46 -10.78 6.49
CA HIS A 56 -3.36 -10.62 7.45
C HIS A 56 -3.80 -9.69 8.58
N ARG A 57 -4.10 -10.27 9.75
CA ARG A 57 -4.50 -9.54 10.96
C ARG A 57 -3.73 -10.03 12.17
N GLY A 58 -2.70 -9.28 12.57
CA GLY A 58 -1.86 -9.65 13.71
C GLY A 58 -0.57 -8.84 13.75
N ALA A 59 0.16 -8.97 14.87
CA ALA A 59 1.42 -8.25 15.14
C ALA A 59 2.66 -9.13 15.01
N ASN A 60 2.55 -10.28 14.33
CA ASN A 60 3.59 -11.30 14.25
C ASN A 60 3.84 -11.80 12.81
N HIS A 61 3.46 -11.03 11.78
CA HIS A 61 3.69 -11.42 10.39
C HIS A 61 5.15 -11.17 10.00
N PRO A 62 5.91 -12.21 9.57
CA PRO A 62 7.26 -12.02 9.09
C PRO A 62 7.25 -11.43 7.68
N VAL A 63 7.95 -10.32 7.48
CA VAL A 63 8.19 -9.72 6.16
C VAL A 63 9.69 -9.74 5.88
N ARG A 64 10.06 -10.20 4.69
CA ARG A 64 11.45 -10.23 4.22
C ARG A 64 11.71 -9.06 3.28
N ASP A 65 12.74 -8.29 3.57
CA ASP A 65 13.35 -7.39 2.61
C ASP A 65 14.14 -8.24 1.60
N LEU A 66 13.72 -8.25 0.34
CA LEU A 66 14.34 -9.06 -0.70
C LEU A 66 15.74 -8.55 -1.10
N ALA A 67 16.03 -7.26 -0.93
CA ALA A 67 17.33 -6.69 -1.28
C ALA A 67 18.41 -7.07 -0.26
N THR A 68 18.05 -7.13 1.02
CA THR A 68 19.01 -7.40 2.12
C THR A 68 18.90 -8.80 2.72
N GLY A 69 17.80 -9.52 2.45
CA GLY A 69 17.47 -10.81 3.06
C GLY A 69 17.04 -10.74 4.53
N LYS A 70 17.02 -9.54 5.14
CA LYS A 70 16.60 -9.36 6.53
C LYS A 70 15.11 -9.61 6.69
N VAL A 71 14.73 -10.16 7.85
CA VAL A 71 13.33 -10.42 8.20
C VAL A 71 12.96 -9.56 9.40
N ALA A 72 11.80 -8.90 9.32
CA ALA A 72 11.19 -8.17 10.42
C ALA A 72 9.84 -8.80 10.78
N LEU A 73 9.50 -8.81 12.08
CA LEU A 73 8.13 -9.06 12.52
C LEU A 73 7.35 -7.76 12.43
N THR A 74 6.17 -7.82 11.82
CA THR A 74 5.39 -6.64 11.45
C THR A 74 3.92 -6.79 11.84
N SER A 75 3.26 -5.63 11.94
CA SER A 75 1.82 -5.55 12.17
C SER A 75 1.08 -5.38 10.86
N HIS A 76 0.10 -6.25 10.63
CA HIS A 76 -0.77 -6.22 9.46
C HIS A 76 -2.24 -6.21 9.91
N ASN A 77 -3.07 -5.53 9.13
CA ASN A 77 -4.53 -5.55 9.31
C ASN A 77 -5.30 -5.58 7.99
N HIS A 78 -4.72 -6.11 6.90
CA HIS A 78 -5.24 -5.93 5.54
C HIS A 78 -5.99 -7.16 5.03
N GLY A 79 -6.91 -6.92 4.10
CA GLY A 79 -7.67 -7.98 3.43
C GLY A 79 -7.61 -7.96 1.92
N TYR A 80 -6.78 -7.09 1.36
CA TYR A 80 -6.50 -6.95 -0.06
C TYR A 80 -4.98 -6.96 -0.26
N ALA A 81 -4.53 -7.35 -1.44
CA ALA A 81 -3.13 -7.38 -1.85
C ALA A 81 -3.02 -7.25 -3.38
#